data_AF-B3RKL3-F1
#
_entry.id   AF-B3RKL3-F1
#
_cell.length_a   1.000
_cell.length_b   1.000
_cell.length_c   1.000
_cell.angle_alpha   90.00
_cell.angle_beta   90.00
_cell.angle_gamma   90.00
#
_symmetry.space_group_name_H-M   'P 1'
#
loop_
_entity.id
_entity.type
_entity.pdbx_description
1 polymer ?
#
loop_
_entity_poly.entity_id
_entity_poly.type
_entity_poly.pdbx_seq_one_letter_code
_entity_poly.pdbx_strand_id
1 'polypeptide(L)'
;MFNRAFLSLKDSIRDPNLKVEEDDLTVTIKDKFPKAKHHYLIMPKDDINNIQQLRADQHLHLVKHLHQRAQELIDRIQGKNDDQGKLEFRIGYHAIPSMTPLHVHVISQDFNSDCLKTKKHWNSFTTSFFLLSTNIIQELERKKSISLNKELYQSFLASPLQCHKCKYSPKHMPDLKQHLKSQHA
;
A
#
# COMPACT_ATOMS: atom_id res chain seq x y z
N MET A 1 26.51 -15.82 0.97
CA MET A 1 25.08 -16.10 1.23
C MET A 1 24.60 -15.15 2.33
N PHE A 2 23.91 -14.06 1.98
CA PHE A 2 23.36 -13.15 2.99
C PHE A 2 22.08 -13.76 3.57
N ASN A 3 22.17 -14.15 4.84
CA ASN A 3 21.07 -14.63 5.64
C ASN A 3 20.05 -13.48 5.77
N ARG A 4 18.98 -13.50 4.98
CA ARG A 4 17.88 -12.53 5.08
C ARG A 4 17.08 -12.90 6.33
N ALA A 5 17.51 -12.41 7.49
CA ALA A 5 16.61 -12.30 8.63
C ALA A 5 15.36 -11.56 8.14
N PHE A 6 14.20 -12.19 8.23
CA PHE A 6 12.92 -11.53 8.01
C PHE A 6 12.77 -10.50 9.12
N LEU A 7 13.28 -9.29 8.90
CA LEU A 7 13.04 -8.16 9.79
C LEU A 7 11.55 -7.91 9.83
N SER A 8 10.98 -7.92 11.03
CA SER A 8 9.57 -7.68 11.24
C SER A 8 9.23 -6.23 10.90
N LEU A 9 7.94 -5.96 10.67
CA LEU A 9 7.49 -4.57 10.51
C LEU A 9 7.79 -3.76 11.78
N LYS A 10 7.74 -4.39 12.97
CA LYS A 10 8.12 -3.77 14.25
C LYS A 10 9.59 -3.33 14.29
N ASP A 11 10.50 -4.09 13.70
CA ASP A 11 11.90 -3.69 13.58
C ASP A 11 12.05 -2.49 12.63
N SER A 12 11.27 -2.46 11.55
CA SER A 12 11.29 -1.36 10.57
C SER A 12 10.76 -0.06 11.16
N ILE A 13 9.77 -0.12 12.07
CA ILE A 13 9.25 1.04 12.81
C ILE A 13 10.34 1.66 13.71
N ARG A 14 11.22 0.83 14.27
CA ARG A 14 12.30 1.26 15.17
C ARG A 14 13.54 1.76 14.44
N ASP A 15 13.64 1.57 13.12
CA ASP A 15 14.77 2.03 12.32
C ASP A 15 14.66 3.54 12.03
N PRO A 16 15.54 4.38 12.58
CA PRO A 16 15.48 5.83 12.37
C PRO A 16 15.70 6.21 10.90
N ASN A 17 16.34 5.37 10.08
CA ASN A 17 16.57 5.65 8.67
C ASN A 17 15.30 5.46 7.82
N LEU A 18 14.37 4.64 8.30
CA LEU A 18 13.09 4.39 7.63
C LEU A 18 12.00 5.36 8.10
N LYS A 19 12.13 5.89 9.32
CA LYS A 19 11.14 6.79 9.92
C LYS A 19 11.03 8.11 9.15
N VAL A 20 9.79 8.49 8.83
CA VAL A 20 9.47 9.74 8.11
C VAL A 20 8.84 10.74 9.07
N GLU A 21 7.81 10.33 9.77
CA GLU A 21 7.07 11.18 10.72
C GLU A 21 6.30 10.30 11.71
N GLU A 22 5.89 10.89 12.82
CA GLU A 22 5.09 10.25 13.86
C GLU A 22 4.24 11.34 14.54
N ASP A 23 3.04 10.97 14.95
CA ASP A 23 2.20 11.75 15.86
C ASP A 23 1.71 10.86 17.01
N ASP A 24 0.76 11.31 17.82
CA ASP A 24 0.29 10.54 18.97
C ASP A 24 -0.40 9.21 18.59
N LEU A 25 -0.93 9.10 17.37
CA LEU A 25 -1.74 7.96 16.93
C LEU A 25 -1.02 7.05 15.94
N THR A 26 -0.06 7.57 15.19
CA THR A 26 0.48 6.90 14.00
C THR A 26 1.98 7.11 13.82
N VAL A 27 2.61 6.17 13.13
CA VAL A 27 3.99 6.26 12.66
C VAL A 27 4.03 5.98 11.16
N THR A 28 4.80 6.80 10.44
CA THR A 28 5.03 6.66 9.01
C THR A 28 6.48 6.28 8.74
N ILE A 29 6.68 5.24 7.93
CA ILE A 29 8.01 4.80 7.49
C ILE A 29 8.06 4.63 5.97
N LYS A 30 9.27 4.71 5.41
CA LYS A 30 9.55 4.22 4.05
C LYS A 30 9.43 2.68 4.02
N ASP A 31 8.77 2.14 3.01
CA ASP A 31 8.79 0.68 2.79
C ASP A 31 10.22 0.25 2.42
N LYS A 32 10.77 -0.72 3.14
CA LYS A 32 12.14 -1.22 2.93
C LYS A 32 12.34 -1.88 1.57
N PHE A 33 11.28 -2.39 0.96
CA PHE A 33 11.26 -3.04 -0.35
C PHE A 33 10.21 -2.36 -1.24
N PRO A 34 10.39 -1.07 -1.60
CA PRO A 34 9.36 -0.24 -2.21
C PRO A 34 8.91 -0.82 -3.55
N LYS A 35 7.61 -0.76 -3.90
CA LYS A 35 7.12 -1.33 -5.19
C LYS A 35 6.94 -0.29 -6.30
N ALA A 36 7.20 0.98 -5.98
CA ALA A 36 7.20 2.13 -6.88
C ALA A 36 8.26 3.15 -6.40
N LYS A 37 8.43 4.27 -7.12
CA LYS A 37 9.33 5.36 -6.69
C LYS A 37 9.03 5.85 -5.27
N HIS A 38 7.75 6.00 -4.94
CA HIS A 38 7.28 6.36 -3.60
C HIS A 38 6.46 5.21 -3.04
N HIS A 39 6.91 4.64 -1.92
CA HIS A 39 6.16 3.63 -1.20
C HIS A 39 6.43 3.77 0.31
N TYR A 40 5.37 4.11 1.04
CA TYR A 40 5.40 4.33 2.48
C TYR A 40 4.35 3.45 3.16
N LEU A 41 4.61 3.18 4.43
CA LEU A 41 3.70 2.48 5.32
C LEU A 41 3.32 3.43 6.45
N ILE A 42 2.02 3.60 6.71
CA ILE A 42 1.51 4.31 7.88
C ILE A 42 0.84 3.29 8.79
N MET A 43 1.30 3.18 10.03
CA MET A 43 0.78 2.22 11.01
C MET A 43 0.18 2.95 12.20
N PRO A 44 -0.95 2.46 12.75
CA PRO A 44 -1.40 2.93 14.05
C PRO A 44 -0.44 2.47 15.15
N LYS A 45 -0.40 3.22 16.25
CA LYS A 45 0.27 2.77 17.48
C LYS A 45 -0.55 1.73 18.25
N ASP A 46 -1.87 1.73 18.06
CA ASP A 46 -2.77 0.71 18.58
C ASP A 46 -2.40 -0.69 18.04
N ASP A 47 -2.53 -1.71 18.89
CA ASP A 47 -2.20 -3.10 18.53
C ASP A 47 -3.32 -3.74 17.69
N ILE A 48 -3.39 -3.32 16.42
CA ILE A 48 -4.33 -3.84 15.42
C ILE A 48 -3.53 -4.60 14.38
N ASN A 49 -3.84 -5.87 14.16
CA ASN A 49 -3.08 -6.71 13.24
C ASN A 49 -3.52 -6.56 11.77
N ASN A 50 -4.81 -6.33 11.53
CA ASN A 50 -5.38 -6.31 10.17
C ASN A 50 -6.74 -5.60 10.14
N ILE A 51 -7.23 -5.32 8.94
CA ILE A 51 -8.47 -4.58 8.73
C ILE A 51 -9.72 -5.32 9.23
N GLN A 52 -9.72 -6.65 9.35
CA GLN A 52 -10.85 -7.41 9.90
C GLN A 52 -11.01 -7.21 11.42
N GLN A 53 -9.98 -6.74 12.12
CA GLN A 53 -10.09 -6.38 13.54
C GLN A 53 -10.73 -5.00 13.75
N LEU A 54 -10.86 -4.18 12.70
CA LEU A 54 -11.45 -2.85 12.81
C LEU A 54 -12.94 -2.93 13.15
N ARG A 55 -13.35 -2.01 14.03
CA ARG A 55 -14.71 -1.80 14.51
C ARG A 55 -15.02 -0.32 14.44
N ALA A 56 -16.21 0.06 13.99
CA ALA A 56 -16.51 1.47 13.73
C ALA A 56 -16.61 2.33 14.98
N ASP A 57 -17.15 1.80 16.07
CA ASP A 57 -17.26 2.46 17.38
C ASP A 57 -15.89 2.72 18.03
N GLN A 58 -14.91 1.84 17.78
CA GLN A 58 -13.57 1.95 18.35
C GLN A 58 -12.59 2.66 17.43
N HIS A 59 -12.58 2.33 16.13
CA HIS A 59 -11.45 2.59 15.24
C HIS A 59 -11.75 3.52 14.07
N LEU A 60 -13.00 3.95 13.85
CA LEU A 60 -13.32 4.78 12.68
C LEU A 60 -12.54 6.09 12.66
N HIS A 61 -12.37 6.74 13.82
CA HIS A 61 -11.58 7.96 13.95
C HIS A 61 -10.11 7.73 13.55
N LEU A 62 -9.51 6.65 14.02
CA LEU A 62 -8.13 6.25 13.72
C LEU A 62 -7.93 5.94 12.23
N VAL A 63 -8.88 5.23 11.59
CA VAL A 63 -8.81 4.92 10.15
C VAL A 63 -8.92 6.18 9.30
N LYS A 64 -9.76 7.15 9.70
CA LYS A 64 -9.82 8.47 9.06
C LYS A 64 -8.53 9.24 9.24
N HIS A 65 -7.95 9.21 10.44
CA HIS A 65 -6.65 9.84 10.73
C HIS A 65 -5.53 9.24 9.87
N LEU A 66 -5.42 7.92 9.80
CA LEU A 66 -4.46 7.22 8.92
C LEU A 66 -4.58 7.67 7.45
N HIS A 67 -5.82 7.84 6.96
CA HIS A 67 -6.08 8.32 5.61
C HIS A 67 -5.67 9.79 5.42
N GLN A 68 -5.98 10.66 6.39
CA GLN A 68 -5.57 12.06 6.37
C GLN A 68 -4.05 12.19 6.34
N ARG A 69 -3.31 11.45 7.19
CA ARG A 69 -1.84 11.46 7.21
C ARG A 69 -1.26 11.02 5.86
N ALA A 70 -1.90 10.06 5.19
CA ALA A 70 -1.51 9.66 3.84
C ALA A 70 -1.70 10.77 2.80
N GLN A 71 -2.80 11.53 2.86
CA GLN A 71 -3.04 12.66 1.96
C GLN A 71 -2.00 13.77 2.18
N GLU A 72 -1.77 14.15 3.44
CA GLU A 72 -0.77 15.16 3.81
C GLU A 72 0.64 14.75 3.34
N LEU A 73 0.98 13.46 3.43
CA LEU A 73 2.23 12.93 2.92
C LEU A 73 2.34 13.08 1.41
N ILE A 74 1.28 12.76 0.65
CA ILE A 74 1.25 12.93 -0.81
C ILE A 74 1.42 14.39 -1.18
N ASP A 75 0.69 15.30 -0.53
CA ASP A 75 0.77 16.75 -0.79
C ASP A 75 2.19 17.29 -0.57
N ARG A 76 2.87 16.83 0.48
CA ARG A 76 4.28 17.20 0.73
C ARG A 76 5.24 16.62 -0.30
N ILE A 77 5.03 15.37 -0.73
CA ILE A 77 5.89 14.73 -1.75
C ILE A 77 5.75 15.44 -3.10
N GLN A 78 4.54 15.82 -3.49
CA GLN A 78 4.28 16.47 -4.78
C GLN A 78 4.66 17.96 -4.78
N GLY A 79 4.81 18.58 -3.61
CA GLY A 79 4.98 20.03 -3.48
C GLY A 79 3.69 20.79 -3.79
N LYS A 80 3.48 21.95 -3.15
CA LYS A 80 2.28 22.77 -3.41
C LYS A 80 2.32 23.47 -4.79
N ASN A 81 3.50 23.60 -5.38
CA ASN A 81 3.75 24.17 -6.70
C ASN A 81 4.82 23.29 -7.37
N ASP A 82 4.52 22.68 -8.53
CA ASP A 82 5.50 22.59 -9.63
C ASP A 82 4.98 21.88 -10.88
N ASP A 83 5.48 22.37 -12.01
CA ASP A 83 5.29 21.96 -13.40
C ASP A 83 5.98 20.63 -13.77
N GLN A 84 6.44 19.84 -12.79
CA GLN A 84 7.01 18.51 -12.99
C GLN A 84 5.92 17.45 -12.78
N GLY A 85 5.67 16.65 -13.82
CA GLY A 85 4.53 15.74 -13.93
C GLY A 85 4.12 15.05 -12.62
N LYS A 86 2.91 15.38 -12.13
CA LYS A 86 2.36 14.83 -10.89
C LYS A 86 2.21 13.32 -11.00
N LEU A 87 2.90 12.57 -10.14
CA LEU A 87 2.69 11.13 -10.01
C LEU A 87 1.32 10.88 -9.37
N GLU A 88 0.56 9.92 -9.90
CA GLU A 88 -0.65 9.46 -9.23
C GLU A 88 -0.30 8.56 -8.04
N PHE A 89 -1.11 8.61 -6.99
CA PHE A 89 -0.93 7.81 -5.77
C PHE A 89 -2.18 6.99 -5.45
N ARG A 90 -1.98 5.90 -4.71
CA ARG A 90 -3.04 5.12 -4.07
C ARG A 90 -2.78 5.01 -2.58
N ILE A 91 -3.86 5.09 -1.82
CA ILE A 91 -3.89 4.91 -0.37
C ILE A 91 -4.78 3.71 -0.06
N GLY A 92 -4.25 2.70 0.62
CA GLY A 92 -5.06 1.52 0.92
C GLY A 92 -4.35 0.39 1.63
N TYR A 93 -5.02 -0.75 1.67
CA TYR A 93 -4.63 -1.93 2.42
C TYR A 93 -4.60 -3.15 1.51
N HIS A 94 -3.74 -4.10 1.83
CA HIS A 94 -3.89 -5.44 1.27
C HIS A 94 -5.02 -6.18 2.00
N ALA A 95 -5.93 -6.81 1.23
CA ALA A 95 -7.05 -7.58 1.77
C ALA A 95 -6.60 -8.72 2.71
N ILE A 96 -5.48 -9.36 2.38
CA ILE A 96 -4.80 -10.35 3.23
C ILE A 96 -3.38 -9.83 3.49
N PRO A 97 -3.08 -9.30 4.68
CA PRO A 97 -1.80 -8.67 4.94
C PRO A 97 -0.67 -9.71 4.95
N SER A 98 0.48 -9.33 4.41
CA SER A 98 1.69 -10.18 4.44
C SER A 98 2.51 -9.99 5.71
N MET A 99 2.23 -8.94 6.49
CA MET A 99 2.93 -8.58 7.73
C MET A 99 1.93 -8.02 8.74
N THR A 100 2.26 -8.11 10.02
CA THR A 100 1.57 -7.43 11.11
C THR A 100 2.55 -6.48 11.81
N PRO A 101 2.09 -5.36 12.42
CA PRO A 101 0.69 -4.91 12.57
C PRO A 101 0.06 -4.33 11.29
N LEU A 102 -1.19 -3.86 11.40
CA LEU A 102 -1.94 -3.13 10.38
C LEU A 102 -1.09 -1.98 9.80
N HIS A 103 -1.12 -1.82 8.48
CA HIS A 103 -0.43 -0.74 7.80
C HIS A 103 -1.21 -0.29 6.56
N VAL A 104 -1.24 1.02 6.35
CA VAL A 104 -1.70 1.67 5.13
C VAL A 104 -0.53 1.81 4.17
N HIS A 105 -0.71 1.35 2.95
CA HIS A 105 0.20 1.66 1.86
C HIS A 105 -0.13 3.03 1.28
N VAL A 106 0.88 3.88 1.16
CA VAL A 106 0.87 5.08 0.32
C VAL A 106 1.87 4.84 -0.80
N ILE A 107 1.37 4.61 -2.01
CA ILE A 107 2.19 4.13 -3.13
C ILE A 107 1.92 4.92 -4.41
N SER A 108 2.97 5.36 -5.09
CA SER A 108 2.85 5.98 -6.41
C SER A 108 2.58 4.92 -7.49
N GLN A 109 1.83 5.30 -8.53
CA GLN A 109 1.36 4.38 -9.58
C GLN A 109 2.35 4.22 -10.74
N ASP A 110 3.57 4.76 -10.65
CA ASP A 110 4.63 4.48 -11.64
C ASP A 110 5.09 3.02 -11.58
N PHE A 111 5.02 2.39 -10.39
CA PHE A 111 5.49 1.02 -10.14
C PHE A 111 6.91 0.73 -10.69
N ASN A 112 7.75 1.76 -10.77
CA ASN A 112 9.11 1.68 -11.25
C ASN A 112 10.05 1.42 -10.06
N SER A 113 10.30 0.14 -9.77
CA SER A 113 11.20 -0.28 -8.70
C SER A 113 11.84 -1.63 -8.99
N ASP A 114 13.08 -1.81 -8.55
CA ASP A 114 13.79 -3.11 -8.59
C ASP A 114 13.21 -4.14 -7.60
N CYS A 115 12.49 -3.69 -6.57
CA CYS A 115 11.82 -4.58 -5.62
C CYS A 115 10.45 -5.09 -6.13
N LEU A 116 9.92 -4.53 -7.21
CA LEU A 116 8.79 -5.09 -7.95
C LEU A 116 9.28 -6.22 -8.87
N LYS A 117 9.14 -7.47 -8.42
CA LYS A 117 9.78 -8.65 -9.02
C LYS A 117 8.81 -9.72 -9.50
N THR A 118 7.67 -9.89 -8.81
CA THR A 118 6.79 -11.05 -9.02
C THR A 118 5.39 -10.62 -9.43
N LYS A 119 4.67 -11.53 -10.09
CA LYS A 119 3.24 -11.36 -10.40
C LYS A 119 2.40 -11.10 -9.15
N LYS A 120 2.74 -11.76 -8.04
CA LYS A 120 2.08 -11.51 -6.75
C LYS A 120 2.30 -10.08 -6.26
N HIS A 121 3.53 -9.53 -6.39
CA HIS A 121 3.76 -8.12 -6.05
C HIS A 121 2.95 -7.19 -6.94
N TRP A 122 2.86 -7.45 -8.25
CA TRP A 122 2.06 -6.62 -9.15
C TRP A 122 0.58 -6.66 -8.75
N ASN A 123 0.00 -7.87 -8.75
CA ASN A 123 -1.43 -8.06 -8.53
C ASN A 123 -1.87 -7.61 -7.14
N SER A 124 -0.99 -7.65 -6.13
CA SER A 124 -1.35 -7.17 -4.79
C SER A 124 -1.66 -5.68 -4.76
N PHE A 125 -1.12 -4.88 -5.68
CA PHE A 125 -1.41 -3.46 -5.79
C PHE A 125 -2.38 -3.12 -6.92
N THR A 126 -2.44 -3.89 -8.00
CA THR A 126 -3.17 -3.50 -9.23
C THR A 126 -4.49 -4.24 -9.46
N THR A 127 -4.92 -5.06 -8.50
CA THR A 127 -6.24 -5.74 -8.52
C THR A 127 -7.08 -5.32 -7.32
N SER A 128 -8.30 -5.88 -7.21
CA SER A 128 -9.16 -5.74 -6.03
C SER A 128 -8.55 -6.32 -4.75
N PHE A 129 -7.39 -6.99 -4.80
CA PHE A 129 -6.62 -7.32 -3.60
C PHE A 129 -6.17 -6.07 -2.83
N PHE A 130 -6.00 -4.94 -3.51
CA PHE A 130 -5.71 -3.65 -2.89
C PHE A 130 -7.00 -2.89 -2.60
N LEU A 131 -7.36 -2.83 -1.33
CA LEU A 131 -8.57 -2.17 -0.85
C LEU A 131 -8.28 -0.69 -0.60
N LEU A 132 -8.96 0.19 -1.33
CA LEU A 132 -8.82 1.63 -1.15
C LEU A 132 -9.23 2.05 0.26
N SER A 133 -8.45 2.94 0.87
CA SER A 133 -8.70 3.41 2.24
C SER A 133 -10.06 4.09 2.39
N THR A 134 -10.51 4.83 1.37
CA THR A 134 -11.87 5.41 1.32
C THR A 134 -12.97 4.35 1.37
N ASN A 135 -12.81 3.22 0.67
CA ASN A 135 -13.78 2.13 0.71
C ASN A 135 -13.82 1.45 2.09
N ILE A 136 -12.68 1.33 2.78
CA ILE A 136 -12.64 0.80 4.15
C ILE A 136 -13.37 1.74 5.13
N ILE A 137 -13.18 3.05 5.00
CA ILE A 137 -13.90 4.04 5.80
C ILE A 137 -15.41 3.92 5.58
N GLN A 138 -15.86 3.91 4.32
CA GLN A 138 -17.28 3.78 3.97
C GLN A 138 -17.89 2.46 4.46
N GLU A 139 -17.16 1.36 4.33
CA GLU A 139 -17.61 0.04 4.78
C GLU A 139 -17.76 0.01 6.32
N LEU A 140 -16.82 0.60 7.08
CA LEU A 140 -16.95 0.75 8.53
C LEU A 140 -18.14 1.62 8.92
N GLU A 141 -18.34 2.77 8.26
CA GLU A 141 -19.47 3.66 8.55
C GLU A 141 -20.82 2.95 8.38
N ARG A 142 -20.94 2.14 7.33
CA ARG A 142 -22.19 1.45 6.95
C ARG A 142 -22.41 0.13 7.69
N LYS A 143 -21.42 -0.77 7.71
CA LYS A 143 -21.53 -2.13 8.25
C LYS A 143 -20.96 -2.29 9.66
N LYS A 144 -20.33 -1.25 10.21
CA LYS A 144 -19.68 -1.23 11.53
C LYS A 144 -18.47 -2.15 11.71
N SER A 145 -18.18 -3.01 10.73
CA SER A 145 -17.06 -3.96 10.72
C SER A 145 -16.67 -4.31 9.28
N ILE A 146 -15.48 -4.91 9.12
CA ILE A 146 -14.97 -5.36 7.82
C ILE A 146 -15.02 -6.90 7.77
N SER A 147 -15.64 -7.45 6.72
CA SER A 147 -15.66 -8.89 6.44
C SER A 147 -15.16 -9.14 5.03
N LEU A 148 -14.26 -10.12 4.88
CA LEU A 148 -13.60 -10.44 3.62
C LEU A 148 -13.68 -11.93 3.34
N ASN A 149 -13.99 -12.29 2.10
CA ASN A 149 -13.87 -13.66 1.60
C ASN A 149 -12.41 -13.92 1.20
N LYS A 150 -11.69 -14.72 1.99
CA LYS A 150 -10.25 -14.93 1.80
C LYS A 150 -9.95 -15.59 0.46
N GLU A 151 -10.73 -16.59 0.08
CA GLU A 151 -10.57 -17.37 -1.15
C GLU A 151 -10.70 -16.46 -2.39
N LEU A 152 -11.71 -15.59 -2.39
CA LEU A 152 -11.91 -14.58 -3.42
C LEU A 152 -10.69 -13.67 -3.55
N TYR A 153 -10.22 -13.06 -2.46
CA TYR A 153 -9.08 -12.15 -2.53
C TYR A 153 -7.79 -12.86 -2.95
N GLN A 154 -7.59 -14.09 -2.49
CA GLN A 154 -6.42 -14.88 -2.85
C GLN A 154 -6.39 -15.21 -4.36
N SER A 155 -7.56 -15.35 -5.00
CA SER A 155 -7.66 -15.54 -6.45
C SER A 155 -7.11 -14.37 -7.26
N PHE A 156 -7.26 -13.12 -6.78
CA PHE A 156 -6.73 -11.94 -7.48
C PHE A 156 -5.21 -11.94 -7.58
N LEU A 157 -4.51 -12.52 -6.61
CA LEU A 157 -3.05 -12.65 -6.67
C LEU A 157 -2.60 -13.60 -7.79
N ALA A 158 -3.45 -14.55 -8.19
CA ALA A 158 -3.18 -15.51 -9.24
C ALA A 158 -3.54 -15.01 -10.65
N SER A 159 -4.30 -13.91 -10.76
CA SER A 159 -4.75 -13.32 -12.03
C SER A 159 -3.61 -13.13 -13.04
N PRO A 160 -3.89 -13.23 -14.35
CA PRO A 160 -2.91 -12.87 -15.38
C PRO A 160 -2.39 -11.45 -15.20
N LEU A 161 -1.15 -11.18 -15.64
CA LEU A 161 -0.62 -9.83 -15.62
C LEU A 161 -1.41 -8.94 -16.59
N GLN A 162 -1.77 -7.76 -16.13
CA GLN A 162 -2.42 -6.72 -16.92
C GLN A 162 -1.88 -5.36 -16.49
N CYS A 163 -1.60 -4.48 -17.45
CA CYS A 163 -1.25 -3.10 -17.17
C CYS A 163 -2.41 -2.39 -16.46
N HIS A 164 -2.12 -1.59 -15.44
CA HIS A 164 -3.16 -0.85 -14.69
C HIS A 164 -3.65 0.41 -15.41
N LYS A 165 -2.99 0.82 -16.51
CA LYS A 165 -3.32 2.01 -17.29
C LYS A 165 -3.87 1.71 -18.68
N CYS A 166 -3.67 0.50 -19.20
CA CYS A 166 -4.12 0.13 -20.55
C CYS A 166 -4.43 -1.37 -20.67
N LYS A 167 -4.82 -1.82 -21.86
CA LYS A 167 -5.24 -3.20 -22.12
C LYS A 167 -4.08 -4.20 -22.31
N TYR A 168 -2.82 -3.77 -22.21
CA TYR A 168 -1.66 -4.64 -22.42
C TYR A 168 -1.57 -5.74 -21.33
N SER A 169 -1.46 -6.99 -21.75
CA SER A 169 -1.45 -8.17 -20.87
C SER A 169 -0.24 -9.07 -21.19
N PRO A 170 0.93 -8.80 -20.58
CA PRO A 170 2.14 -9.58 -20.83
C PRO A 170 2.11 -10.95 -20.16
N LYS A 171 2.95 -11.87 -20.62
CA LYS A 171 3.14 -13.18 -19.97
C LYS A 171 4.09 -13.11 -18.78
N HIS A 172 5.09 -12.22 -18.83
CA HIS A 172 6.17 -12.17 -17.84
C HIS A 172 6.34 -10.76 -17.25
N MET A 173 6.83 -10.70 -16.00
CA MET A 173 7.09 -9.43 -15.29
C MET A 173 8.10 -8.51 -16.02
N PRO A 174 9.18 -9.00 -16.64
CA PRO A 174 10.10 -8.13 -17.38
C PRO A 174 9.40 -7.34 -18.50
N ASP A 175 8.53 -8.01 -19.27
CA ASP A 175 7.76 -7.37 -20.35
C ASP A 175 6.84 -6.28 -19.80
N LEU A 176 6.18 -6.53 -18.67
CA LEU A 176 5.36 -5.54 -17.98
C LEU A 176 6.19 -4.33 -17.53
N LYS A 177 7.35 -4.54 -16.92
CA LYS A 177 8.22 -3.45 -16.45
C LYS A 177 8.73 -2.61 -17.63
N GLN A 178 9.10 -3.25 -18.74
CA GLN A 178 9.49 -2.55 -19.96
C GLN A 178 8.33 -1.74 -20.56
N HIS A 179 7.13 -2.31 -20.57
CA HIS A 179 5.91 -1.62 -21.00
C HIS A 179 5.64 -0.36 -20.15
N LEU A 180 5.66 -0.47 -18.82
CA LEU A 180 5.47 0.68 -17.92
C LEU A 180 6.50 1.78 -18.18
N LYS A 181 7.78 1.40 -18.36
CA LYS A 181 8.86 2.36 -18.62
C LYS A 181 8.76 3.06 -19.98
N SER A 182 8.23 2.38 -20.99
CA SER A 182 8.19 2.92 -22.36
C SER A 182 6.91 3.69 -22.68
N GLN A 183 5.79 3.36 -22.04
CA GLN A 183 4.47 3.91 -22.37
C GLN A 183 3.90 4.83 -21.29
N HIS A 184 4.42 4.77 -20.05
CA HIS A 184 3.80 5.38 -18.88
C HIS A 184 4.78 6.05 -17.90
N ALA A 185 6.05 6.24 -18.30
CA ALA A 185 7.11 6.82 -17.48
C ALA A 185 7.13 8.35 -17.47
#